data_AF-A0A1I7ZSQ3-F1
#
_entry.id   AF-A0A1I7ZSQ3-F1
#
_cell.length_a   1.000
_cell.length_b   1.000
_cell.length_c   1.000
_cell.angle_alpha   90.00
_cell.angle_beta   90.00
_cell.angle_gamma   90.00
#
_symmetry.space_group_name_H-M   'P 1'
#
loop_
_entity.id
_entity.type
_entity.pdbx_description
1 polymer ?
#
loop_
_entity_poly.entity_id
_entity_poly.type
_entity_poly.pdbx_seq_one_letter_code
_entity_poly.pdbx_strand_id
1 'polypeptide(L)'
;MTLPLEEQLRQVESQKASWSLAQDNALCSAFDTFTTDLISRLKGSDDLIEKTAIAVGRSSVQIAQLNTQLSAYKSNRFIEHRVQDEAAPITQPQSSTSGSTPPPADSQQDTIDAIKEAVAIGCQLVDKTYKRISFSAGEFRSDQNFIPDPIYEPLVFLMYLRFRYVYS
;
A
#
# COMPACT_ATOMS: atom_id res chain seq x y z
N MET A 1 -23.49 -34.94 -3.35
CA MET A 1 -22.12 -34.48 -3.61
C MET A 1 -22.01 -34.24 -5.10
N THR A 2 -21.97 -32.99 -5.53
CA THR A 2 -21.82 -32.61 -6.95
C THR A 2 -20.38 -32.88 -7.36
N LEU A 3 -20.19 -33.73 -8.38
CA LEU A 3 -18.88 -33.99 -8.98
C LEU A 3 -18.28 -32.65 -9.49
N PRO A 4 -16.97 -32.46 -9.40
CA PRO A 4 -16.32 -31.26 -9.95
C PRO A 4 -16.61 -31.16 -11.45
N LEU A 5 -16.79 -29.94 -11.96
CA LEU A 5 -17.20 -29.66 -13.34
C LEU A 5 -16.32 -30.37 -14.37
N GLU A 6 -15.01 -30.47 -14.10
CA GLU A 6 -14.05 -31.18 -14.94
C GLU A 6 -14.39 -32.67 -15.08
N GLU A 7 -14.82 -33.30 -14.00
CA GLU A 7 -15.24 -34.70 -14.00
C GLU A 7 -16.55 -34.87 -14.78
N GLN A 8 -17.49 -33.93 -14.64
CA GLN A 8 -18.76 -33.92 -15.37
C GLN A 8 -18.53 -33.77 -16.89
N LEU A 9 -17.67 -32.84 -17.29
CA LEU A 9 -17.31 -32.62 -18.69
C LEU A 9 -16.55 -33.80 -19.28
N ARG A 10 -15.63 -34.41 -18.52
CA ARG A 10 -14.90 -35.61 -18.92
C ARG A 10 -15.83 -36.83 -19.08
N GLN A 11 -16.89 -36.91 -18.26
CA GLN A 11 -17.91 -37.94 -18.39
C GLN A 11 -18.73 -37.78 -19.68
N VAL A 12 -19.12 -36.54 -20.02
CA VAL A 12 -19.80 -36.23 -21.29
C VAL A 12 -18.88 -36.51 -22.49
N GLU A 13 -17.61 -36.14 -22.39
CA GLU A 13 -16.62 -36.36 -23.45
C GLU A 13 -16.36 -37.86 -23.72
N SER A 14 -16.37 -38.70 -22.67
CA SER A 14 -16.21 -40.15 -22.80
C SER A 14 -17.34 -40.84 -23.60
N GLN A 15 -18.51 -40.19 -23.70
CA GLN A 15 -19.70 -40.74 -24.37
C GLN A 15 -19.94 -40.14 -25.77
N LYS A 16 -18.94 -39.43 -26.32
CA LYS A 16 -19.00 -38.73 -27.60
C LYS A 16 -19.43 -39.59 -28.79
N ALA A 17 -19.16 -40.90 -28.75
CA ALA A 17 -19.48 -41.83 -29.85
C ALA A 17 -20.98 -42.12 -29.99
N SER A 18 -21.77 -41.90 -28.95
CA SER A 18 -23.23 -42.12 -28.94
C SER A 18 -23.93 -40.88 -28.39
N TRP A 19 -23.70 -39.74 -29.05
CA TRP A 19 -24.28 -38.45 -28.67
C TRP A 19 -25.81 -38.53 -28.70
N SER A 20 -26.43 -38.25 -27.57
CA SER A 20 -27.88 -38.34 -27.35
C SER A 20 -28.40 -37.09 -26.66
N LEU A 21 -29.69 -36.83 -26.80
CA LEU A 21 -30.38 -35.70 -26.15
C LEU A 21 -30.20 -35.69 -24.62
N ALA A 22 -30.02 -36.86 -24.00
CA ALA A 22 -29.76 -36.97 -22.57
C ALA A 22 -28.41 -36.36 -22.18
N GLN A 23 -27.40 -36.46 -23.05
CA GLN A 23 -26.08 -35.86 -22.83
C GLN A 23 -26.09 -34.36 -23.09
N ASP A 24 -26.88 -33.88 -24.05
CA ASP A 24 -27.11 -32.44 -24.23
C ASP A 24 -27.71 -31.82 -22.96
N ASN A 25 -28.73 -32.47 -22.38
CA ASN A 25 -29.31 -32.03 -21.10
C ASN A 25 -28.29 -32.09 -19.94
N ALA A 26 -27.44 -33.12 -19.89
CA ALA A 26 -26.39 -33.23 -18.88
C ALA A 26 -25.36 -32.08 -19.02
N LEU A 27 -24.95 -31.77 -20.25
CA LEU A 27 -24.04 -30.66 -20.55
C LEU A 27 -24.65 -29.31 -20.17
N CYS A 28 -25.92 -29.06 -20.53
CA CYS A 28 -26.64 -27.85 -20.13
C CYS A 28 -26.70 -27.73 -18.60
N SER A 29 -27.00 -28.81 -17.88
CA SER A 29 -27.04 -28.80 -16.40
C SER A 29 -25.68 -28.52 -15.77
N ALA A 30 -24.59 -29.00 -16.40
CA ALA A 30 -23.23 -28.72 -15.96
C ALA A 30 -22.88 -27.25 -16.17
N PHE A 31 -23.27 -26.66 -17.31
CA PHE A 31 -23.09 -25.23 -17.56
C PHE A 31 -23.94 -24.35 -16.65
N ASP A 32 -25.16 -24.73 -16.33
CA ASP A 32 -26.00 -24.00 -15.35
C ASP A 32 -25.37 -24.05 -13.95
N THR A 33 -24.85 -25.22 -13.55
CA THR A 33 -24.14 -25.39 -12.28
C THR A 33 -22.86 -24.54 -12.24
N PHE A 34 -22.10 -24.51 -13.34
CA PHE A 34 -20.91 -23.65 -13.45
C PHE A 34 -21.24 -22.16 -13.40
N THR A 35 -22.30 -21.76 -14.10
CA THR A 35 -22.74 -20.37 -14.15
C THR A 35 -23.21 -19.91 -12.78
N THR A 36 -23.97 -20.75 -12.07
CA THR A 36 -24.42 -20.48 -10.70
C THR A 36 -23.25 -20.42 -9.72
N ASP A 37 -22.25 -21.29 -9.85
CA ASP A 37 -21.00 -21.23 -9.06
C ASP A 37 -20.22 -19.93 -9.33
N LEU A 38 -20.03 -19.56 -10.60
CA LEU A 38 -19.37 -18.30 -10.96
C LEU A 38 -20.09 -17.09 -10.40
N ILE A 39 -21.43 -17.04 -10.51
CA ILE A 39 -22.23 -15.95 -9.94
C ILE A 39 -22.08 -15.91 -8.41
N SER A 40 -22.09 -17.07 -7.75
CA SER A 40 -21.86 -17.21 -6.31
C SER A 40 -20.48 -16.66 -5.91
N ARG A 41 -19.42 -17.06 -6.61
CA ARG A 41 -18.05 -16.61 -6.35
C ARG A 41 -17.87 -15.12 -6.62
N LEU A 42 -18.49 -14.60 -7.68
CA LEU A 42 -18.47 -13.19 -8.01
C LEU A 42 -19.13 -12.36 -6.90
N LYS A 43 -20.32 -12.77 -6.44
CA LYS A 43 -20.99 -12.14 -5.30
C LYS A 43 -20.15 -12.18 -4.03
N GLY A 44 -19.54 -13.33 -3.74
CA GLY A 44 -18.64 -13.45 -2.58
C GLY A 44 -17.42 -12.54 -2.67
N SER A 45 -16.86 -12.35 -3.87
CA SER A 45 -15.78 -11.41 -4.10
C SER A 45 -16.22 -9.96 -3.94
N ASP A 46 -17.41 -9.61 -4.41
CA ASP A 46 -17.98 -8.26 -4.31
C ASP A 46 -18.20 -7.87 -2.84
N ASP A 47 -18.79 -8.78 -2.05
CA ASP A 47 -18.95 -8.62 -0.59
C ASP A 47 -17.61 -8.42 0.13
N LEU A 48 -16.54 -9.12 -0.29
CA LEU A 48 -15.21 -8.96 0.29
C LEU A 48 -14.59 -7.61 -0.08
N ILE A 49 -14.79 -7.16 -1.32
CA ILE A 49 -14.35 -5.83 -1.78
C ILE A 49 -15.07 -4.74 -0.99
N GLU A 50 -16.38 -4.85 -0.80
CA GLU A 50 -17.15 -3.88 -0.01
C GLU A 50 -16.66 -3.82 1.45
N LYS A 51 -16.48 -4.99 2.09
CA LYS A 51 -15.97 -5.07 3.47
C LYS A 51 -14.58 -4.46 3.60
N THR A 52 -13.69 -4.73 2.66
CA THR A 52 -12.34 -4.17 2.67
C THR A 52 -12.34 -2.67 2.40
N ALA A 53 -13.19 -2.18 1.49
CA ALA A 53 -13.37 -0.74 1.26
C ALA A 53 -13.82 0.01 2.52
N ILE A 54 -14.80 -0.55 3.25
CA ILE A 54 -15.27 0.02 4.53
C ILE A 54 -14.14 0.02 5.57
N ALA A 55 -13.38 -1.08 5.69
CA ALA A 55 -12.26 -1.17 6.62
C ALA A 55 -11.16 -0.14 6.31
N VAL A 56 -10.79 0.00 5.03
CA VAL A 56 -9.80 1.00 4.58
C VAL A 56 -10.29 2.42 4.87
N GLY A 57 -11.57 2.72 4.61
CA GLY A 57 -12.15 4.02 4.93
C GLY A 57 -12.07 4.34 6.43
N ARG A 58 -12.39 3.38 7.30
CA ARG A 58 -12.26 3.53 8.76
C ARG A 58 -10.82 3.78 9.20
N SER A 59 -9.87 2.99 8.68
CA SER A 59 -8.45 3.19 8.97
C SER A 59 -7.93 4.55 8.48
N SER A 60 -8.38 5.01 7.31
CA SER A 60 -8.03 6.32 6.77
C SER A 60 -8.49 7.45 7.69
N VAL A 61 -9.73 7.40 8.18
CA VAL A 61 -10.26 8.37 9.16
C VAL A 61 -9.46 8.32 10.46
N GLN A 62 -9.13 7.13 10.95
CA GLN A 62 -8.33 6.97 12.16
C GLN A 62 -6.92 7.58 12.01
N ILE A 63 -6.26 7.37 10.86
CA ILE A 63 -4.96 8.00 10.56
C ILE A 63 -5.09 9.52 10.51
N ALA A 64 -6.12 10.05 9.86
CA ALA A 64 -6.35 11.50 9.80
C ALA A 64 -6.58 12.09 11.20
N GLN A 65 -7.32 11.39 12.06
CA GLN A 65 -7.54 11.78 13.45
C GLN A 65 -6.23 11.78 14.24
N LEU A 66 -5.43 10.72 14.15
CA LEU A 66 -4.13 10.63 14.81
C LEU A 66 -3.17 11.73 14.32
N ASN A 67 -3.16 12.02 13.02
CA ASN A 67 -2.34 13.07 12.45
C ASN A 67 -2.76 14.47 12.95
N THR A 68 -4.06 14.70 13.11
CA THR A 68 -4.59 15.93 13.71
C THR A 68 -4.17 16.06 15.17
N GLN A 69 -4.29 14.98 15.95
CA GLN A 69 -3.83 14.96 17.34
C GLN A 69 -2.33 15.21 17.45
N LEU A 70 -1.51 14.56 16.61
CA LEU A 70 -0.06 14.77 16.57
C LEU A 70 0.29 16.23 16.22
N SER A 71 -0.42 16.81 15.26
CA SER A 71 -0.25 18.22 14.89
C SER A 71 -0.59 19.16 16.05
N ALA A 72 -1.66 18.87 16.80
CA ALA A 72 -2.03 19.61 18.00
C ALA A 72 -0.97 19.46 19.11
N TYR A 73 -0.46 18.25 19.36
CA TYR A 73 0.64 18.01 20.31
C TYR A 73 1.90 18.78 19.94
N LYS A 74 2.29 18.77 18.66
CA LYS A 74 3.42 19.54 18.14
C LYS A 74 3.24 21.03 18.41
N SER A 75 2.05 21.58 18.15
CA SER A 75 1.74 22.98 18.40
C SER A 75 1.80 23.34 19.90
N ASN A 76 1.24 22.51 20.77
CA ASN A 76 1.16 22.79 22.21
C ASN A 76 2.53 22.68 22.90
N ARG A 77 3.35 21.66 22.59
CA ARG A 77 4.69 21.53 23.19
C ARG A 77 5.68 22.61 22.72
N PHE A 78 5.54 23.12 21.50
CA PHE A 78 6.43 24.16 21.00
C PHE A 78 6.17 25.52 21.68
N ILE A 79 4.92 25.79 22.08
CA ILE A 79 4.55 27.00 22.81
C ILE A 79 4.97 26.90 24.28
N GLU A 80 4.72 25.77 24.94
CA GLU A 80 5.12 25.58 26.35
C GLU A 80 6.63 25.70 26.56
N HIS A 81 7.46 25.18 25.64
CA HIS A 81 8.91 25.24 25.76
C HIS A 81 9.48 26.66 25.52
N ARG A 82 8.77 27.55 24.81
CA ARG A 82 9.20 28.95 24.63
C ARG A 82 8.69 29.89 25.71
N VAL A 83 7.57 29.56 26.36
CA VAL A 83 7.03 30.35 27.49
C VAL A 83 7.85 30.12 28.78
N GLN A 84 8.59 29.02 28.89
CA GLN A 84 9.46 28.75 30.05
C GLN A 84 10.82 29.46 29.99
N ASP A 85 11.26 29.96 28.83
CA ASP A 85 12.55 30.64 28.68
C ASP A 85 12.52 32.14 29.04
N GLU A 86 11.34 32.75 29.24
CA GLU A 86 11.17 34.20 29.43
C GLU A 86 10.99 34.64 30.89
N ALA A 87 11.29 33.78 31.87
CA ALA A 87 11.24 34.11 33.29
C ALA A 87 12.61 33.94 33.96
N ALA A 88 13.58 34.76 33.57
CA ALA A 88 14.73 35.04 34.43
C ALA A 88 14.49 36.35 35.19
N PRO A 89 14.73 36.34 36.52
CA PRO A 89 15.71 37.28 37.02
C PRO A 89 16.86 36.56 37.73
N ILE A 90 18.04 37.14 37.51
CA ILE A 90 19.36 36.77 37.97
C ILE A 90 19.42 36.79 39.51
N THR A 91 19.90 35.72 40.16
CA THR A 91 20.80 35.76 41.34
C THR A 91 21.48 34.39 41.54
N GLN A 92 22.79 34.31 41.33
CA GLN A 92 23.69 33.19 41.72
C GLN A 92 23.99 33.22 43.25
N PRO A 93 24.74 32.27 43.85
CA PRO A 93 24.80 30.81 43.66
C PRO A 93 24.82 30.07 45.02
N GLN A 94 24.12 28.93 45.20
CA GLN A 94 24.52 27.96 46.23
C GLN A 94 24.34 26.52 45.75
N SER A 95 25.45 25.82 45.84
CA SER A 95 25.74 24.45 45.48
C SER A 95 24.93 23.43 46.29
N SER A 96 24.25 22.53 45.57
CA SER A 96 24.11 21.13 45.97
C SER A 96 24.04 20.25 44.72
N THR A 97 25.15 19.55 44.49
CA THR A 97 25.30 18.45 43.55
C THR A 97 24.22 17.40 43.77
N SER A 98 23.45 17.08 42.73
CA SER A 98 22.82 15.77 42.53
C SER A 98 22.43 15.61 41.06
N GLY A 99 23.34 15.03 40.27
CA GLY A 99 22.99 14.14 39.15
C GLY A 99 22.42 14.78 37.89
N SER A 100 23.18 15.66 37.23
CA SER A 100 23.07 15.81 35.78
C SER A 100 23.63 14.53 35.14
N THR A 101 22.78 13.56 34.83
CA THR A 101 23.14 12.53 33.85
C THR A 101 23.07 13.22 32.48
N PRO A 102 24.19 13.45 31.77
CA PRO A 102 24.09 13.79 30.36
C PRO A 102 23.36 12.62 29.66
N PRO A 103 22.40 12.86 28.76
CA PRO A 103 21.89 11.77 27.94
C PRO A 103 23.10 11.11 27.26
N PRO A 104 23.23 9.77 27.31
CA PRO A 104 24.36 9.11 26.69
C PRO A 104 24.39 9.52 25.21
N ALA A 105 25.52 10.04 24.75
CA ALA A 105 25.74 10.41 23.34
C ALA A 105 25.39 9.25 22.38
N ASP A 106 25.45 8.02 22.89
CA ASP A 106 25.04 6.78 22.23
C ASP A 106 23.58 6.81 21.76
N SER A 107 22.65 7.38 22.54
CA SER A 107 21.22 7.39 22.18
C SER A 107 20.90 8.27 20.96
N GLN A 108 21.67 9.35 20.76
CA GLN A 108 21.54 10.19 19.56
C GLN A 108 22.17 9.52 18.34
N GLN A 109 23.30 8.83 18.52
CA GLN A 109 23.96 8.09 17.47
C GLN A 109 23.12 6.90 17.00
N ASP A 110 22.50 6.15 17.92
CA ASP A 110 21.57 5.07 17.63
C ASP A 110 20.34 5.56 16.86
N THR A 111 19.84 6.76 17.20
CA THR A 111 18.72 7.38 16.48
C THR A 111 19.12 7.78 15.06
N ILE A 112 20.32 8.32 14.89
CA ILE A 112 20.87 8.69 13.58
C ILE A 112 21.07 7.45 12.72
N ASP A 113 21.57 6.36 13.29
CA ASP A 113 21.84 5.13 12.55
C ASP A 113 20.54 4.39 12.20
N ALA A 114 19.52 4.41 13.08
CA ALA A 114 18.17 3.93 12.76
C ALA A 114 17.51 4.74 11.62
N ILE A 115 17.71 6.07 11.58
CA ILE A 115 17.22 6.92 10.49
C ILE A 115 17.93 6.58 9.18
N LYS A 116 19.26 6.42 9.19
CA LYS A 116 20.02 6.04 8.00
C LYS A 116 19.58 4.68 7.46
N GLU A 117 19.34 3.72 8.34
CA GLU A 117 18.85 2.40 7.96
C GLU A 117 17.44 2.47 7.36
N ALA A 118 16.52 3.21 7.99
CA ALA A 118 15.17 3.41 7.47
C ALA A 118 15.18 4.10 6.09
N VAL A 119 16.05 5.09 5.90
CA VAL A 119 16.23 5.77 4.59
C VAL A 119 16.79 4.80 3.55
N ALA A 120 17.80 4.00 3.90
CA ALA A 120 18.37 3.00 2.98
C ALA A 120 17.33 1.96 2.55
N ILE A 121 16.51 1.46 3.48
CA ILE A 121 15.41 0.54 3.19
C ILE A 121 14.35 1.22 2.32
N GLY A 122 13.99 2.47 2.62
CA GLY A 122 13.05 3.26 1.82
C GLY A 122 13.52 3.45 0.38
N CYS A 123 14.79 3.81 0.17
CA CYS A 123 15.38 3.91 -1.16
C CYS A 123 15.36 2.58 -1.90
N GLN A 124 15.73 1.47 -1.25
CA GLN A 124 15.66 0.14 -1.86
C GLN A 124 14.22 -0.27 -2.22
N LEU A 125 13.23 0.09 -1.40
CA LEU A 125 11.83 -0.18 -1.67
C LEU A 125 11.34 0.61 -2.89
N VAL A 126 11.72 1.89 -2.97
CA VAL A 126 11.38 2.73 -4.12
C VAL A 126 12.00 2.16 -5.39
N ASP A 127 13.28 1.79 -5.37
CA ASP A 127 13.97 1.20 -6.54
C ASP A 127 13.36 -0.15 -6.97
N LYS A 128 12.87 -0.96 -6.01
CA LYS A 128 12.24 -2.25 -6.30
C LYS A 128 10.79 -2.16 -6.77
N THR A 129 10.08 -1.09 -6.40
CA THR A 129 8.62 -0.99 -6.59
C THR A 129 8.25 0.03 -7.65
N TYR A 130 9.12 1.01 -7.90
CA TYR A 130 8.87 2.12 -8.81
C TYR A 130 9.96 2.22 -9.85
N LYS A 131 9.56 2.50 -11.08
CA LYS A 131 10.48 2.89 -12.15
C LYS A 131 10.58 4.40 -12.18
N ARG A 132 11.80 4.93 -12.09
CA ARG A 132 12.06 6.36 -12.30
C ARG A 132 11.96 6.66 -13.80
N ILE A 133 11.08 7.59 -14.16
CA ILE A 133 11.00 8.10 -15.53
C ILE A 133 12.04 9.20 -15.65
N SER A 134 13.14 8.92 -16.36
CA SER A 134 14.16 9.91 -16.67
C SER A 134 13.80 10.61 -17.97
N PHE A 135 13.45 11.90 -17.89
CA PHE A 135 13.32 12.74 -19.07
C PHE A 135 14.69 13.16 -19.57
N SER A 136 14.91 13.12 -20.88
CA SER A 136 16.13 13.68 -21.46
C SER A 136 15.93 15.19 -21.70
N ALA A 137 16.98 15.99 -21.50
CA ALA A 137 16.93 17.44 -21.75
C ALA A 137 16.55 17.81 -23.20
N GLY A 138 16.57 16.85 -24.14
CA GLY A 138 16.12 17.04 -25.52
C GLY A 138 14.61 17.01 -25.73
N GLU A 139 13.83 16.54 -24.74
CA GLU A 139 12.36 16.48 -24.81
C GLU A 139 11.70 17.81 -24.45
N PHE A 140 12.40 18.66 -23.69
CA PHE A 140 11.97 20.01 -23.35
C PHE A 140 12.61 21.00 -24.31
N ARG A 141 11.98 21.20 -25.47
CA ARG A 141 12.47 22.09 -26.55
C ARG A 141 12.62 23.57 -26.16
N SER A 142 12.16 24.00 -24.98
CA SER A 142 12.06 25.42 -24.64
C SER A 142 12.96 25.90 -23.50
N ASP A 143 13.44 25.03 -22.58
CA ASP A 143 14.17 25.50 -21.40
C ASP A 143 15.32 24.55 -21.01
N GLN A 144 16.56 24.90 -21.39
CA GLN A 144 17.76 24.13 -21.04
C GLN A 144 18.06 24.10 -19.52
N ASN A 145 17.35 24.91 -18.73
CA ASN A 145 17.48 24.97 -17.27
C ASN A 145 16.34 24.25 -16.55
N PHE A 146 15.37 23.70 -17.28
CA PHE A 146 14.27 22.96 -16.67
C PHE A 146 14.71 21.54 -16.35
N ILE A 147 15.00 21.28 -15.08
CA ILE A 147 15.20 19.93 -14.55
C ILE A 147 13.87 19.53 -13.93
N PRO A 148 13.05 18.72 -14.61
CA PRO A 148 11.80 18.25 -14.03
C PRO A 148 12.07 17.41 -12.78
N ASP A 149 11.22 17.56 -11.77
CA ASP A 149 11.23 16.68 -10.61
C ASP A 149 11.06 15.22 -11.06
N PRO A 150 11.80 14.28 -10.44
CA PRO A 150 11.73 12.88 -10.83
C PRO A 150 10.33 12.32 -10.57
N ILE A 151 9.67 11.85 -11.64
CA ILE A 151 8.38 11.17 -11.56
C ILE A 151 8.63 9.67 -11.42
N TYR A 152 7.93 9.04 -10.48
CA TYR A 152 8.02 7.61 -10.18
C TYR A 152 6.71 6.92 -10.55
N GLU A 153 6.76 5.89 -11.40
CA GLU A 153 5.60 5.06 -11.74
C GLU A 153 5.70 3.68 -11.06
N PRO A 154 4.60 3.14 -10.50
CA PRO A 154 4.61 1.83 -9.87
C PRO A 154 4.75 0.71 -10.90
N LEU A 155 5.68 -0.22 -10.68
CA LEU A 155 5.99 -1.34 -11.58
C LEU A 155 4.80 -2.29 -11.83
N VAL A 156 3.83 -2.33 -10.91
CA VAL A 156 2.62 -3.16 -11.01
C VAL A 156 1.70 -2.70 -12.17
N PHE A 157 1.73 -1.42 -12.51
CA PHE A 157 0.88 -0.85 -13.57
C PHE A 157 1.36 -1.24 -14.98
N LEU A 158 2.67 -1.43 -15.16
CA LEU A 158 3.26 -1.87 -16.43
C LEU A 158 2.95 -3.34 -16.75
N MET A 159 2.75 -4.19 -15.74
CA MET A 159 2.38 -5.59 -15.98
C MET A 159 0.93 -5.69 -16.51
N TYR A 160 0.00 -4.89 -15.97
CA TYR A 160 -1.39 -4.84 -16.46
C TYR A 160 -1.54 -4.17 -17.83
N LEU A 161 -0.78 -3.10 -18.11
CA LEU A 161 -0.84 -2.43 -19.42
C LEU A 161 -0.20 -3.26 -20.55
N ARG A 162 0.88 -4.00 -20.26
CA ARG A 162 1.50 -4.88 -21.27
C ARG A 162 0.63 -6.09 -21.60
N PHE A 163 -0.13 -6.62 -20.65
CA PHE A 163 -1.14 -7.64 -20.94
C PHE A 163 -2.28 -7.11 -21.83
N ARG A 164 -2.67 -5.85 -21.68
CA ARG A 164 -3.77 -5.27 -22.46
C ARG A 164 -3.36 -4.86 -23.88
N TYR A 165 -2.09 -4.53 -24.12
CA TYR A 165 -1.58 -4.15 -25.45
C TYR A 165 -1.06 -5.32 -26.29
N VAL A 166 -0.78 -6.48 -25.69
CA VAL A 166 -0.35 -7.68 -26.43
C VAL A 166 -1.54 -8.58 -26.79
N TYR A 167 -2.70 -8.38 -26.17
CA TYR A 167 -3.93 -9.15 -26.42
C TYR A 167 -5.10 -8.31 -26.98
N SER A 168 -4.82 -7.16 -27.58
CA SER A 168 -5.78 -6.38 -28.36
C SER A 168 -5.20 -6.02 -29.72
#